data_AF-A0A917W2X4-F1
#
_entry.id   AF-A0A917W2X4-F1
#
_cell.length_a   1.000
_cell.length_b   1.000
_cell.length_c   1.000
_cell.angle_alpha   90.00
_cell.angle_beta   90.00
_cell.angle_gamma   90.00
#
_symmetry.space_group_name_H-M   'P 1'
#
loop_
_entity.id
_entity.type
_entity.pdbx_description
1 polymer ?
#
loop_
_entity_poly.entity_id
_entity_poly.type
_entity_poly.pdbx_seq_one_letter_code
_entity_poly.pdbx_strand_id
1 'polypeptide(L)' 'MSDHDLFKKYTLQELLDELEVIEQYRQPGGHTHISELTKKQIELYHLLGVEPPTLV' A
#
# COMPACT_ATOMS: atom_id res chain seq x y z
N MET A 1 -1.54 -8.23 11.22
CA MET A 1 -2.85 -8.68 10.68
C MET A 1 -3.83 -9.10 11.78
N SER A 2 -3.41 -9.89 12.77
CA SER A 2 -4.28 -10.28 13.89
C SER A 2 -4.54 -9.13 14.88
N ASP A 3 -3.56 -8.23 15.08
CA ASP A 3 -3.66 -7.13 16.06
C ASP A 3 -4.75 -6.09 15.73
N HIS A 4 -5.16 -6.03 14.46
CA HIS A 4 -6.20 -5.10 13.97
C HIS A 4 -7.39 -5.83 13.35
N ASP A 5 -7.54 -7.13 13.61
CA ASP A 5 -8.67 -7.94 13.10
C ASP A 5 -8.82 -7.91 11.56
N LEU A 6 -7.74 -7.67 10.81
CA LEU A 6 -7.80 -7.54 9.35
C LEU A 6 -8.32 -8.83 8.70
N PHE A 7 -8.00 -10.00 9.25
CA PHE A 7 -8.52 -11.30 8.79
C PHE A 7 -10.04 -11.48 8.94
N LYS A 8 -10.70 -10.68 9.79
CA LYS A 8 -12.16 -10.69 9.93
C LYS A 8 -12.85 -9.79 8.89
N LYS A 9 -12.10 -8.83 8.34
CA LYS A 9 -12.61 -7.83 7.39
C LYS A 9 -12.24 -8.15 5.94
N TYR A 10 -11.10 -8.80 5.74
CA TYR A 10 -10.57 -9.15 4.44
C TYR A 10 -10.08 -10.59 4.44
N THR A 11 -10.28 -11.29 3.34
CA THR A 11 -9.42 -12.41 3.00
C THR A 11 -8.00 -11.89 2.69
N LEU A 12 -7.00 -12.77 2.75
CA LEU A 12 -5.63 -12.39 2.40
C LEU A 12 -5.56 -11.85 0.97
N GLN A 13 -6.30 -12.45 0.05
CA GLN A 13 -6.34 -12.01 -1.36
C GLN A 13 -6.94 -10.61 -1.49
N GLU A 14 -8.13 -10.36 -0.93
CA GLU A 14 -8.75 -9.03 -1.00
C GLU A 14 -7.87 -7.93 -0.37
N LEU A 15 -7.16 -8.25 0.72
CA LEU A 15 -6.23 -7.30 1.31
C LEU A 15 -5.06 -6.98 0.37
N LEU A 16 -4.53 -7.98 -0.32
CA LEU A 16 -3.45 -7.78 -1.28
C LEU A 16 -3.93 -7.00 -2.51
N ASP A 17 -5.11 -7.30 -3.04
CA ASP A 17 -5.71 -6.57 -4.16
C ASP A 17 -5.86 -5.07 -3.84
N GLU A 18 -6.20 -4.71 -2.60
CA GLU A 18 -6.27 -3.32 -2.15
C GLU A 18 -4.90 -2.62 -2.10
N LEU A 19 -3.82 -3.38 -1.93
CA LEU A 19 -2.44 -2.90 -1.93
C LEU A 19 -1.80 -2.96 -3.33
N GLU A 20 -2.40 -3.66 -4.30
CA GLU A 20 -1.92 -3.79 -5.69
C GLU A 20 -2.18 -2.53 -6.55
N VAL A 21 -1.69 -1.37 -6.12
CA VAL A 21 -1.80 -0.11 -6.90
C VAL A 21 -0.48 0.65 -7.00
N ILE A 22 0.57 0.21 -6.29
CA ILE A 22 1.82 0.98 -6.20
C ILE A 22 2.73 0.62 -7.36
N GLU A 23 2.45 1.22 -8.51
CA GLU A 23 3.40 1.36 -9.60
C GLU A 23 4.38 2.48 -9.23
N GLN A 24 5.38 2.15 -8.41
CA GLN A 24 6.62 2.91 -8.45
C GLN A 24 7.30 2.58 -9.77
N TYR A 25 7.37 3.53 -10.68
CA TYR A 25 8.09 3.36 -11.93
C TYR A 25 9.19 4.41 -12.06
N ARG A 26 10.25 4.01 -12.75
CA ARG A 26 11.37 4.88 -13.04
C ARG A 26 11.72 4.70 -14.51
N GLN A 27 11.73 5.81 -15.25
CA GLN A 27 12.30 5.80 -16.59
C GLN A 27 13.84 5.75 -16.47
N PRO A 28 14.55 5.01 -17.34
CA PRO A 28 16.01 5.02 -17.37
C PRO A 28 16.54 6.46 -17.49
N GLY A 29 17.33 6.90 -16.50
CA GLY A 29 17.86 8.27 -16.44
C GLY A 29 16.88 9.34 -15.92
N GLY A 30 15.64 8.97 -15.59
CA GLY A 30 14.61 9.87 -15.06
C GLY A 30 14.42 9.77 -13.54
N HIS A 31 13.59 10.65 -13.00
CA HIS A 31 13.18 10.62 -11.59
C HIS A 31 12.27 9.43 -11.30
N THR A 32 12.29 8.94 -10.05
CA THR A 32 11.30 7.97 -9.57
C THR A 32 9.94 8.65 -9.54
N HIS A 33 8.93 7.98 -10.07
CA HIS A 33 7.54 8.37 -9.88
C HIS A 33 6.85 7.31 -9.04
N ILE A 34 6.10 7.76 -8.04
CA ILE A 34 5.17 6.94 -7.29
C ILE A 34 3.78 7.46 -7.65
N SER A 35 2.89 6.56 -8.06
CA SER A 35 1.50 6.92 -8.37
C SER A 35 0.75 7.37 -7.10
N GLU A 36 -0.52 7.78 -7.25
CA GLU A 36 -1.33 8.24 -6.13
C GLU A 36 -1.59 7.12 -5.09
N LEU A 37 -1.29 7.40 -3.82
CA LEU A 37 -1.70 6.57 -2.69
C LEU A 37 -3.07 7.00 -2.19
N THR A 38 -4.02 6.07 -2.19
CA THR A 38 -5.35 6.34 -1.64
C THR A 38 -5.30 6.37 -0.11
N LYS A 39 -6.23 7.10 0.52
CA LYS A 39 -6.35 7.16 1.99
C LYS A 39 -6.52 5.78 2.63
N LYS A 40 -7.29 4.90 1.97
CA LYS A 40 -7.53 3.52 2.42
C LYS A 40 -6.23 2.72 2.46
N GLN A 41 -5.38 2.88 1.46
CA GLN A 41 -4.06 2.21 1.41
C GLN A 41 -3.13 2.72 2.50
N ILE A 42 -3.07 4.04 2.70
CA ILE A 42 -2.27 4.65 3.78
C ILE A 42 -2.69 4.08 5.14
N GLU A 43 -3.99 3.99 5.39
CA GLU A 43 -4.52 3.39 6.62
C GLU A 43 -4.15 1.91 6.74
N LEU A 44 -4.24 1.13 5.66
CA LEU A 44 -3.83 -0.28 5.65
C LEU A 44 -2.35 -0.45 5.97
N TYR A 45 -1.45 0.40 5.45
CA TYR A 45 -0.03 0.40 5.80
C TYR A 45 0.18 0.56 7.31
N HIS A 46 -0.46 1.57 7.91
CA HIS A 46 -0.38 1.80 9.35
C HIS A 46 -0.96 0.62 10.18
N LEU A 47 -2.09 0.03 9.75
CA LEU A 47 -2.68 -1.15 10.41
C LEU A 47 -1.80 -2.41 10.27
N LEU A 48 -0.96 -2.46 9.25
CA LEU A 48 0.06 -3.50 9.08
C LEU A 48 1.36 -3.19 9.84
N GLY A 49 1.46 -2.01 10.47
CA GLY A 49 2.64 -1.57 11.20
C GLY A 49 3.82 -1.18 10.28
N VAL A 50 3.52 -0.81 9.03
CA VAL A 50 4.50 -0.43 8.02
C VAL A 50 4.27 1.02 7.60
N GLU A 51 5.33 1.78 7.39
CA GLU A 51 5.20 3.15 6.88
C GLU A 51 4.73 3.15 5.41
N PRO A 52 3.74 3.98 5.03
CA PRO A 52 3.33 4.10 3.64
C PRO A 52 4.47 4.65 2.78
N PRO A 53 4.56 4.25 1.49
CA PRO A 53 5.60 4.77 0.61
C PRO A 53 5.49 6.30 0.48
N THR A 54 6.60 7.00 0.71
CA THR A 54 6.64 8.46 0.58
C THR A 54 6.94 8.87 -0.85
N LEU A 55 6.14 9.78 -1.40
CA LEU A 55 6.42 10.53 -2.63
C LEU A 55 7.69 11.38 -2.40
N VAL A 56 8.86 10.84 -2.75
CA VAL A 56 10.13 11.61 -2.83
C VAL A 56 10.34 12.14 -4.24
#